data_AF-A0A8J7KQJ8-F1
#
_entry.id   AF-A0A8J7KQJ8-F1
#
_cell.length_a   1.000
_cell.length_b   1.000
_cell.length_c   1.000
_cell.angle_alpha   90.00
_cell.angle_beta   90.00
_cell.angle_gamma   90.00
#
_symmetry.space_group_name_H-M   'P 1'
#
loop_
_entity.id
_entity.type
_entity.pdbx_description
1 polymer ?
#
loop_
_entity_poly.entity_id
_entity_poly.type
_entity_poly.pdbx_seq_one_letter_code
_entity_poly.pdbx_strand_id
1 'polypeptide(L)' 'MHRCSKCGKGWGGLRTCHCWECCVTFSDVRAFDAHRKGARSGKCRTPESVGLVPNQFGYWNSSDLNFQ' A
#
# COMPACT_ATOMS: atom_id res chain seq x y z
N MET A 1 -17.19 0.64 3.21
CA MET A 1 -15.91 1.19 3.72
C MET A 1 -15.20 0.09 4.50
N HIS A 2 -13.87 -0.02 4.38
CA HIS A 2 -13.08 -0.98 5.17
C HIS A 2 -12.30 -0.23 6.25
N ARG A 3 -12.03 -0.91 7.38
CA ARG A 3 -11.26 -0.35 8.49
C ARG A 3 -10.38 -1.43 9.12
N CYS A 4 -9.17 -1.05 9.49
CA CYS A 4 -8.24 -1.94 10.20
C CYS A 4 -8.49 -1.83 11.71
N SER A 5 -8.79 -2.94 12.37
CA SER A 5 -8.98 -2.96 13.82
C SER A 5 -7.68 -2.70 14.61
N LYS A 6 -6.50 -2.88 13.99
CA LYS A 6 -5.19 -2.65 14.62
C LYS A 6 -4.77 -1.18 14.60
N CYS A 7 -4.92 -0.47 13.47
CA CYS A 7 -4.47 0.92 13.34
C CYS A 7 -5.60 1.95 13.12
N GLY A 8 -6.85 1.51 13.05
CA GLY A 8 -8.02 2.39 12.87
C GLY A 8 -8.16 3.01 11.48
N LYS A 9 -7.15 2.88 10.59
CA LYS A 9 -7.20 3.44 9.23
C LYS A 9 -8.37 2.86 8.46
N GLY A 10 -9.15 3.76 7.86
CA GLY A 10 -10.18 3.44 6.89
C GLY A 10 -9.62 3.49 5.46
N TRP A 11 -10.13 2.63 4.59
CA TRP A 11 -9.91 2.72 3.15
C TRP A 11 -11.17 2.35 2.38
N GLY A 12 -11.23 2.80 1.13
CA GLY A 12 -12.37 2.60 0.25
C GLY A 12 -11.93 2.64 -1.21
N GLY A 13 -12.77 2.10 -2.09
CA GLY A 13 -12.45 1.92 -3.50
C GLY A 13 -12.03 0.47 -3.79
N LEU A 14 -12.54 -0.08 -4.89
CA LEU A 14 -12.45 -1.51 -5.24
C LEU A 14 -11.02 -2.06 -5.39
N ARG A 15 -10.05 -1.18 -5.58
CA ARG A 15 -8.64 -1.55 -5.84
C ARG A 15 -7.73 -1.30 -4.64
N THR A 16 -8.23 -0.62 -3.62
CA THR A 16 -7.41 -0.27 -2.45
C THR A 16 -7.12 -1.49 -1.58
N CYS A 17 -5.89 -1.59 -1.11
CA CYS A 17 -5.40 -2.73 -0.33
C CYS A 17 -4.75 -2.23 0.97
N HIS A 18 -4.89 -2.96 2.07
CA HIS A 18 -4.29 -2.59 3.35
C HIS A 18 -3.39 -3.72 3.87
N CYS A 19 -2.16 -3.40 4.24
CA CYS A 19 -1.28 -4.35 4.92
C CYS A 19 -1.56 -4.30 6.43
N TRP A 20 -2.13 -5.38 6.97
CA TRP A 20 -2.41 -5.51 8.41
C TRP A 20 -1.13 -5.45 9.27
N GLU A 21 -0.03 -6.02 8.77
CA GLU A 21 1.24 -6.05 9.48
C GLU A 21 1.83 -4.64 9.60
N CYS A 22 1.94 -3.93 8.48
CA CYS A 22 2.61 -2.62 8.39
C CYS A 22 1.68 -1.42 8.58
N CYS A 23 0.36 -1.61 8.65
CA CYS A 23 -0.62 -0.54 8.84
C CYS A 23 -0.56 0.58 7.78
N VAL A 24 -0.24 0.21 6.55
CA VAL A 24 -0.19 1.09 5.37
C VAL A 24 -1.23 0.66 4.33
N THR A 25 -1.74 1.64 3.60
CA THR A 25 -2.79 1.45 2.59
C THR A 25 -2.24 1.78 1.21
N PHE A 26 -2.63 1.01 0.20
CA PHE A 26 -2.19 1.09 -1.18
C PHE A 26 -3.39 1.39 -2.08
N SER A 27 -3.18 2.14 -3.15
CA SER A 27 -4.23 2.48 -4.13
C SER A 27 -4.59 1.33 -5.05
N ASP A 28 -3.70 0.35 -5.20
CA ASP A 28 -3.85 -0.78 -6.12
C ASP A 28 -3.09 -2.02 -5.63
N VAL A 29 -3.47 -3.17 -6.19
CA VAL A 29 -2.86 -4.48 -5.91
C VAL A 29 -1.39 -4.55 -6.31
N ARG A 30 -0.95 -3.85 -7.37
CA ARG A 30 0.44 -3.94 -7.83
C ARG A 30 1.38 -3.28 -6.81
N ALA A 31 1.01 -2.13 -6.26
CA ALA A 31 1.73 -1.46 -5.19
C ALA A 31 1.75 -2.32 -3.91
N PHE A 32 0.62 -2.93 -3.55
CA PHE A 32 0.53 -3.85 -2.42
C PHE A 32 1.43 -5.10 -2.60
N ASP A 33 1.44 -5.67 -3.79
CA ASP A 33 2.29 -6.82 -4.10
C ASP A 33 3.76 -6.44 -4.13
N ALA A 34 4.13 -5.26 -4.64
CA ALA A 34 5.51 -4.78 -4.58
C ALA A 34 6.02 -4.67 -3.13
N HIS A 35 5.18 -4.18 -2.22
CA HIS A 35 5.46 -4.12 -0.78
C HIS A 35 5.68 -5.51 -0.15
N ARG A 36 4.92 -6.52 -0.57
CA ARG A 36 5.02 -7.90 -0.02
C ARG A 36 6.11 -8.74 -0.69
N LYS A 37 6.26 -8.63 -2.00
CA LYS A 37 7.22 -9.40 -2.81
C LYS A 37 8.63 -9.03 -2.37
N GLY A 38 9.51 -10.00 -2.18
CA GLY A 38 10.90 -9.75 -1.75
C GLY A 38 11.17 -9.84 -0.24
N ALA A 39 10.14 -10.06 0.59
CA ALA A 39 10.27 -10.36 2.01
C ALA A 39 10.92 -11.74 2.26
N ARG A 40 12.24 -11.89 2.02
CA ARG A 40 12.96 -13.17 2.28
C ARG A 40 12.86 -13.63 3.75
N SER A 41 12.58 -12.71 4.66
CA SER A 41 12.50 -12.92 6.11
C SER A 41 11.07 -12.82 6.67
N GLY A 42 10.04 -12.87 5.82
CA GLY A 42 8.65 -12.69 6.24
C GLY A 42 8.28 -11.25 6.63
N LYS A 43 9.20 -10.29 6.45
CA LYS A 43 8.98 -8.86 6.72
C LYS A 43 8.74 -8.11 5.41
N CYS A 44 7.62 -7.38 5.32
CA CYS A 44 7.33 -6.55 4.16
C CYS A 44 8.40 -5.48 3.94
N ARG A 45 8.61 -5.09 2.67
CA ARG A 45 9.53 -4.00 2.32
C ARG A 45 8.85 -2.66 2.57
N THR A 46 9.59 -1.63 2.96
CA THR A 46 8.97 -0.29 3.10
C THR A 46 8.50 0.18 1.72
N PRO A 47 7.35 0.88 1.62
CA PRO A 47 6.84 1.38 0.35
C PRO A 47 7.89 2.20 -0.44
N GLU A 48 8.66 3.03 0.25
CA GLU A 48 9.73 3.84 -0.32
C GLU A 48 10.85 2.99 -0.91
N SER A 49 11.22 1.89 -0.22
CA SER A 49 12.29 0.99 -0.70
C SER A 49 11.94 0.23 -1.99
N VAL A 50 10.65 0.21 -2.37
CA VAL A 50 10.17 -0.41 -3.60
C VAL A 50 9.68 0.62 -4.61
N GLY A 51 10.02 1.90 -4.41
CA GLY A 51 9.73 3.00 -5.34
C GLY A 51 8.28 3.47 -5.34
N LEU A 52 7.51 3.17 -4.29
CA LEU A 52 6.14 3.68 -4.17
C LEU A 52 6.15 5.10 -3.63
N VAL A 53 5.16 5.88 -4.06
CA VAL A 53 4.94 7.26 -3.61
C VAL A 53 3.57 7.38 -2.95
N PRO A 54 3.41 8.23 -1.93
CA PRO A 54 2.10 8.50 -1.36
C PRO A 54 1.30 9.43 -2.28
N ASN A 55 -0.02 9.21 -2.37
CA ASN A 55 -0.94 10.16 -3.02
C ASN A 55 -1.55 11.15 -2.01
N GLN A 56 -2.43 12.04 -2.47
CA GLN A 56 -3.11 13.03 -1.65
C GLN A 56 -3.98 12.46 -0.52
N PHE A 57 -4.33 11.17 -0.58
CA PHE A 57 -5.09 10.45 0.44
C PHE A 57 -4.19 9.67 1.42
N GLY A 58 -2.87 9.77 1.26
CA GLY A 58 -1.90 9.01 2.06
C GLY A 58 -1.84 7.52 1.69
N TYR A 59 -2.31 7.14 0.50
CA TYR A 59 -2.19 5.78 -0.02
C TYR A 59 -0.95 5.65 -0.90
N TRP A 60 -0.26 4.53 -0.79
CA TRP A 60 0.92 4.22 -1.57
C TRP A 60 0.53 3.71 -2.96
N ASN A 61 1.09 4.33 -3.99
CA ASN A 61 0.90 3.99 -5.39
C ASN A 61 2.24 3.76 -6.06
N SER A 62 2.25 2.95 -7.13
CA SER A 62 3.42 2.88 -8.00
C SER A 62 3.64 4.25 -8.63
N SER A 63 4.89 4.72 -8.63
CA SER A 63 5.30 6.01 -9.20
C SER A 63 5.07 6.16 -10.70
N ASP A 64 4.39 5.21 -11.34
CA ASP A 64 3.88 5.25 -12.72
C ASP A 64 2.71 6.25 -12.87
N LEU A 65 2.76 7.38 -12.16
CA LEU A 65 1.95 8.55 -12.46
C LEU A 65 2.50 9.23 -13.73
N ASN A 66 2.50 8.48 -14.84
CA ASN A 66 2.31 9.07 -16.14
C ASN A 66 0.82 9.43 -16.18
N PHE A 67 0.53 10.71 -15.94
CA PHE A 67 -0.79 11.27 -16.21
C PHE A 67 -1.11 10.97 -17.68
N GLN A 68 -2.11 10.11 -17.93
CA GLN A 68 -2.83 10.11 -19.20
C GLN A 68 -3.83 11.26 -19.18
#